data_AF-A0A3D3BX40-F1
#
_entry.id   AF-A0A3D3BX40-F1
#
_cell.length_a   1.000
_cell.length_b   1.000
_cell.length_c   1.000
_cell.angle_alpha   90.00
_cell.angle_beta   90.00
_cell.angle_gamma   90.00
#
_symmetry.space_group_name_H-M   'P 1'
#
loop_
_entity.id
_entity.type
_entity.pdbx_description
1 polymer ?
#
loop_
_entity_poly.entity_id
_entity_poly.type
_entity_poly.pdbx_seq_one_letter_code
_entity_poly.pdbx_strand_id
1 'polypeptide(L)'
;LPATTDMADGYLFPPLWGPDSFNNGAGMSRILTAARFIKARMPLGKPDLTDDEAYDVAAYMNSHERPQRANLEVDYPDLKRKPVDSPYPPYADEFPIEQHRLGPFQPIRDYYQGLE
;
A
#
# COMPACT_ATOMS: atom_id res chain seq x y z
N LEU A 1 11.85 -22.02 13.48
CA LEU A 1 12.84 -20.99 13.89
C LEU A 1 12.04 -19.76 14.27
N PRO A 2 11.92 -19.40 15.55
CA PRO A 2 11.21 -18.18 15.93
C PRO A 2 12.01 -16.96 15.47
N ALA A 3 11.32 -15.94 14.98
CA ALA A 3 11.90 -14.64 14.71
C ALA A 3 12.59 -14.12 15.98
N THR A 4 13.73 -13.48 15.81
CA THR A 4 14.60 -13.01 16.90
C THR A 4 13.78 -12.15 17.88
N THR A 5 14.06 -12.27 19.18
CA THR A 5 13.39 -11.51 20.25
C THR A 5 14.18 -10.27 20.67
N ASP A 6 15.31 -9.99 20.02
CA ASP A 6 16.19 -8.87 20.35
C ASP A 6 16.02 -7.75 19.32
N MET A 7 15.51 -6.59 19.76
CA MET A 7 15.32 -5.43 18.88
C MET A 7 16.63 -4.89 18.31
N ALA A 8 17.79 -5.23 18.91
CA ALA A 8 19.10 -4.84 18.40
C ALA A 8 19.53 -5.62 17.14
N ASP A 9 19.00 -6.83 16.92
CA ASP A 9 19.38 -7.73 15.81
C ASP A 9 18.39 -7.68 14.62
N GLY A 10 17.28 -6.95 14.77
CA GLY A 10 16.27 -6.76 13.72
C GLY A 10 15.43 -8.00 13.41
N TYR A 11 14.48 -7.85 12.47
CA TYR A 11 13.59 -8.92 12.07
C TYR A 11 14.17 -9.80 10.97
N LEU A 12 14.23 -11.12 11.20
CA LEU A 12 14.49 -12.10 10.14
C LEU A 12 13.38 -12.12 9.09
N PHE A 13 12.13 -11.98 9.53
CA PHE A 13 10.95 -11.78 8.69
C PHE A 13 10.19 -10.56 9.20
N PRO A 14 10.13 -9.46 8.44
CA PRO A 14 9.56 -8.22 8.92
C PRO A 14 8.04 -8.35 9.13
N PRO A 15 7.47 -7.66 10.12
CA PRO A 15 6.02 -7.60 10.32
C PRO A 15 5.33 -6.88 9.15
N LEU A 16 4.31 -7.51 8.58
CA LEU A 16 3.58 -6.97 7.42
C LEU A 16 2.43 -6.02 7.82
N TRP A 17 1.96 -6.12 9.06
CA TRP A 17 0.96 -5.26 9.69
C TRP A 17 1.13 -5.31 11.22
N GLY A 18 0.27 -4.62 11.96
CA GLY A 18 0.37 -4.51 13.42
C GLY A 18 1.29 -3.36 13.85
N PRO A 19 1.47 -3.17 15.17
CA PRO A 19 2.08 -1.96 15.75
C PRO A 19 3.53 -1.72 15.35
N ASP A 20 4.25 -2.77 14.94
CA ASP A 20 5.68 -2.71 14.59
C ASP A 20 5.93 -2.76 13.08
N SER A 21 4.88 -2.60 12.28
CA SER A 21 4.98 -2.56 10.82
C SER A 21 5.06 -1.13 10.30
N PHE A 22 5.15 -0.99 8.97
CA PHE A 22 5.07 0.29 8.30
C PHE A 22 3.71 0.97 8.56
N ASN A 23 3.74 2.30 8.66
CA ASN A 23 2.55 3.11 8.89
C ASN A 23 1.65 3.22 7.64
N ASN A 24 0.42 3.69 7.82
CA ASN A 24 -0.57 3.87 6.76
C ASN A 24 -0.17 4.90 5.67
N GLY A 25 0.80 5.78 5.94
CA GLY A 25 1.34 6.74 4.97
C GLY A 25 2.54 6.24 4.17
N ALA A 26 3.06 5.04 4.46
CA ALA A 26 4.20 4.49 3.75
C ALA A 26 3.82 3.99 2.35
N GLY A 27 4.73 4.05 1.38
CA GLY A 27 4.43 3.60 0.01
C GLY A 27 3.92 2.16 -0.09
N MET A 28 4.32 1.27 0.84
CA MET A 28 3.88 -0.12 0.90
C MET A 28 2.42 -0.30 1.36
N SER A 29 1.80 0.71 1.98
CA SER A 29 0.36 0.67 2.29
C SER A 29 -0.52 0.82 1.05
N ARG A 30 0.07 1.18 -0.10
CA ARG A 30 -0.63 1.30 -1.39
C ARG A 30 -0.64 -0.03 -2.12
N ILE A 31 -1.82 -0.46 -2.56
CA ILE A 31 -2.01 -1.81 -3.12
C ILE A 31 -1.19 -2.07 -4.38
N LEU A 32 -1.05 -1.11 -5.31
CA LEU A 32 -0.28 -1.35 -6.54
C LEU A 32 1.21 -1.46 -6.24
N THR A 33 1.69 -0.68 -5.26
CA THR A 33 3.09 -0.76 -4.82
C THR A 33 3.37 -2.09 -4.13
N ALA A 34 2.48 -2.52 -3.23
CA ALA A 34 2.58 -3.79 -2.54
C ALA A 34 2.50 -4.99 -3.50
N ALA A 35 1.50 -5.01 -4.39
CA ALA A 35 1.33 -6.08 -5.37
C ALA A 35 2.56 -6.23 -6.28
N ARG A 36 3.13 -5.12 -6.75
CA ARG A 36 4.37 -5.13 -7.56
C ARG A 36 5.55 -5.71 -6.78
N PHE A 37 5.72 -5.32 -5.51
CA PHE A 37 6.79 -5.85 -4.68
C PHE A 37 6.61 -7.35 -4.42
N ILE A 38 5.40 -7.76 -4.04
CA ILE A 38 5.04 -9.16 -3.80
C ILE A 38 5.30 -9.98 -5.06
N LYS A 39 4.76 -9.59 -6.20
CA LYS A 39 4.97 -10.26 -7.49
C LYS A 39 6.45 -10.42 -7.84
N ALA A 40 7.26 -9.39 -7.60
CA ALA A 40 8.66 -9.39 -8.00
C ALA A 40 9.59 -10.13 -7.01
N ARG A 41 9.25 -10.18 -5.73
CA ARG A 41 10.19 -10.55 -4.65
C ARG A 41 9.67 -11.61 -3.68
N MET A 42 8.38 -11.95 -3.73
CA MET A 42 7.75 -12.87 -2.79
C MET A 42 7.03 -14.03 -3.51
N PRO A 43 7.05 -15.25 -2.95
CA PRO A 43 7.84 -15.69 -1.80
C PRO A 43 9.37 -15.57 -1.99
N LEU A 44 10.09 -15.38 -0.89
CA LEU A 44 11.55 -15.23 -0.92
C LEU A 44 12.20 -16.48 -1.55
N GLY A 45 13.01 -16.27 -2.60
CA GLY A 45 13.68 -17.34 -3.34
C GLY A 45 12.84 -17.99 -4.45
N LYS A 46 11.53 -17.72 -4.49
CA LYS A 46 10.63 -18.25 -5.52
C LYS A 46 9.44 -17.30 -5.76
N PRO A 47 9.63 -16.15 -6.42
CA PRO A 47 8.56 -15.20 -6.73
C PRO A 47 7.72 -15.68 -7.92
N ASP A 48 6.84 -16.65 -7.68
CA ASP A 48 6.09 -17.37 -8.71
C ASP A 48 4.58 -17.08 -8.74
N LEU A 49 4.10 -16.15 -7.90
CA LEU A 49 2.69 -15.73 -7.88
C LEU A 49 2.27 -15.10 -9.21
N THR A 50 1.04 -15.31 -9.64
CA THR A 50 0.41 -14.56 -10.73
C THR A 50 0.16 -13.10 -10.34
N ASP A 51 -0.16 -12.25 -11.32
CA ASP A 51 -0.46 -10.84 -11.04
C ASP A 51 -1.71 -10.70 -10.15
N ASP A 52 -2.73 -11.53 -10.38
CA ASP A 52 -3.97 -11.56 -9.58
C ASP A 52 -3.70 -12.05 -8.16
N GLU A 53 -2.93 -13.14 -7.98
CA GLU A 53 -2.57 -13.63 -6.65
C GLU A 53 -1.75 -12.61 -5.86
N ALA A 54 -0.79 -11.94 -6.52
CA ALA A 54 0.00 -10.91 -5.87
C ALA A 54 -0.86 -9.70 -5.46
N TYR A 55 -1.88 -9.36 -6.25
CA TYR A 55 -2.84 -8.31 -5.95
C TYR A 55 -3.73 -8.69 -4.77
N ASP A 56 -4.28 -9.91 -4.75
CA ASP A 56 -5.12 -10.41 -3.65
C ASP A 56 -4.35 -10.48 -2.32
N VAL A 57 -3.10 -10.96 -2.36
CA VAL A 57 -2.23 -10.99 -1.18
C VAL A 57 -1.92 -9.58 -0.69
N ALA A 58 -1.69 -8.63 -1.61
CA ALA A 58 -1.49 -7.22 -1.26
C ALA A 58 -2.73 -6.60 -0.62
N ALA A 59 -3.92 -6.88 -1.16
CA ALA A 59 -5.20 -6.43 -0.61
C ALA A 59 -5.40 -6.97 0.82
N TYR A 60 -5.17 -8.27 1.01
CA TYR A 60 -5.25 -8.91 2.31
C TYR A 60 -4.25 -8.32 3.31
N MET A 61 -2.99 -8.16 2.92
CA MET A 61 -1.96 -7.55 3.77
C MET A 61 -2.31 -6.13 4.21
N ASN A 62 -2.87 -5.33 3.30
CA ASN A 62 -3.20 -3.92 3.54
C ASN A 62 -4.59 -3.69 4.17
N SER A 63 -5.41 -4.74 4.35
CA SER A 63 -6.69 -4.65 5.07
C SER A 63 -6.53 -4.64 6.60
N HIS A 64 -5.34 -4.98 7.10
CA HIS A 64 -5.05 -5.09 8.53
C HIS A 64 -4.60 -3.75 9.12
N GLU A 65 -4.87 -3.55 10.42
CA GLU A 65 -4.47 -2.35 11.15
C GLU A 65 -2.95 -2.20 11.27
N ARG A 66 -2.50 -0.94 11.30
CA ARG A 66 -1.09 -0.54 11.34
C ARG A 66 -0.96 0.88 11.93
N PRO A 67 0.26 1.33 12.28
CA PRO A 67 0.48 2.66 12.86
C PRO A 67 -0.07 3.77 11.96
N GLN A 68 -0.68 4.77 12.57
CA GLN A 68 -1.20 5.94 11.86
C GLN A 68 -0.12 7.01 11.80
N ARG A 69 0.18 7.50 10.59
CA ARG A 69 1.04 8.66 10.36
C ARG A 69 0.24 9.94 10.62
N ALA A 70 0.85 10.90 11.30
CA ALA A 70 0.26 12.22 11.48
C ALA A 70 0.35 13.05 10.19
N ASN A 71 -0.56 14.04 10.06
CA ASN A 71 -0.54 15.05 9.01
C ASN A 71 -0.63 14.49 7.57
N LEU A 72 -1.44 13.44 7.37
CA LEU A 72 -1.64 12.83 6.05
C LEU A 72 -2.35 13.77 5.07
N GLU A 73 -3.10 14.73 5.59
CA GLU A 73 -3.80 15.74 4.82
C GLU A 73 -2.88 16.71 4.07
N VAL A 74 -1.61 16.82 4.49
CA VAL A 74 -0.58 17.65 3.84
C VAL A 74 0.55 16.82 3.21
N ASP A 75 0.43 15.49 3.15
CA ASP A 75 1.50 14.63 2.59
C ASP A 75 1.73 14.90 1.10
N TYR A 76 0.67 15.31 0.39
CA TYR A 76 0.72 15.73 -1.01
C TYR A 76 0.26 17.18 -1.14
N PRO A 77 1.19 18.15 -1.28
CA PRO A 77 0.83 19.57 -1.44
C PRO A 77 -0.05 19.84 -2.67
N ASP A 78 0.17 19.06 -3.74
CA ASP A 78 -0.69 19.03 -4.92
C ASP A 78 -1.44 17.69 -4.97
N LEU A 79 -2.74 17.74 -4.69
CA LEU A 79 -3.60 16.56 -4.65
C LEU A 79 -3.74 15.89 -6.02
N LYS A 80 -3.55 16.60 -7.13
CA LYS A 80 -3.57 16.00 -8.48
C LYS A 80 -2.38 15.08 -8.73
N ARG A 81 -1.28 15.27 -7.99
CA ARG A 81 -0.09 14.42 -8.06
C ARG A 81 -0.14 13.26 -7.07
N LYS A 82 -1.18 13.19 -6.23
CA LYS A 82 -1.37 12.09 -5.30
C LYS A 82 -1.60 10.79 -6.09
N PRO A 83 -0.92 9.70 -5.75
CA PRO A 83 -1.13 8.42 -6.42
C PRO A 83 -2.59 7.96 -6.32
N VAL A 84 -3.10 7.44 -7.44
CA VAL A 84 -4.49 6.93 -7.53
C VAL A 84 -4.79 5.80 -6.55
N ASP A 85 -3.77 5.09 -6.08
CA ASP A 85 -3.84 3.99 -5.11
C ASP A 85 -3.50 4.40 -3.67
N SER A 86 -3.51 5.70 -3.37
CA SER A 86 -3.30 6.20 -2.02
C SER A 86 -4.50 5.83 -1.12
N PRO A 87 -4.31 5.13 0.02
CA PRO A 87 -5.43 4.54 0.77
C PRO A 87 -6.14 5.51 1.73
N TYR A 88 -5.81 6.80 1.71
CA TYR A 88 -6.30 7.79 2.66
C TYR A 88 -6.59 9.15 1.99
N PRO A 89 -7.60 9.91 2.45
CA PRO A 89 -7.96 11.24 1.95
C PRO A 89 -6.99 12.34 2.46
N PRO A 90 -7.08 13.59 1.98
CA PRO A 90 -7.98 14.11 0.95
C PRO A 90 -7.59 13.68 -0.47
N TYR A 91 -8.57 13.68 -1.37
CA TYR A 91 -8.40 13.49 -2.81
C TYR A 91 -8.86 14.76 -3.53
N ALA A 92 -8.41 14.94 -4.77
CA ALA A 92 -8.90 16.02 -5.64
C ALA A 92 -10.17 15.61 -6.43
N ASP A 93 -10.67 14.40 -6.18
CA ASP A 93 -11.83 13.79 -6.83
C ASP A 93 -12.90 13.39 -5.80
N GLU A 94 -14.02 12.83 -6.29
CA GLU A 94 -15.15 12.36 -5.48
C GLU A 94 -15.24 10.82 -5.42
N PHE A 95 -14.21 10.09 -5.87
CA PHE A 95 -14.25 8.63 -5.86
C PHE A 95 -14.20 8.08 -4.41
N PRO A 96 -14.89 6.96 -4.12
CA PRO A 96 -14.88 6.39 -2.78
C PRO A 96 -13.47 5.97 -2.34
N ILE A 97 -13.17 6.11 -1.04
CA ILE A 97 -11.89 5.65 -0.46
C ILE A 97 -11.64 4.18 -0.79
N GLU A 98 -12.65 3.33 -0.75
CA GLU A 98 -12.51 1.91 -1.08
C GLU A 98 -12.06 1.69 -2.54
N GLN A 99 -12.47 2.55 -3.47
CA GLN A 99 -11.98 2.48 -4.85
C GLN A 99 -10.50 2.88 -4.96
N HIS A 100 -10.03 3.86 -4.18
CA HIS A 100 -8.60 4.16 -4.09
C HIS A 100 -7.80 3.05 -3.39
N ARG A 101 -8.42 2.26 -2.51
CA ARG A 101 -7.76 1.16 -1.81
C ARG A 101 -7.67 -0.12 -2.64
N LEU A 102 -8.70 -0.42 -3.43
CA LEU A 102 -8.90 -1.73 -4.06
C LEU A 102 -9.12 -1.66 -5.59
N GLY A 103 -9.27 -0.47 -6.15
CA GLY A 103 -9.62 -0.28 -7.55
C GLY A 103 -11.12 -0.39 -7.81
N PRO A 104 -11.55 -0.32 -9.08
CA PRO A 104 -10.72 -0.14 -10.29
C PRO A 104 -10.08 1.26 -10.37
N PHE A 105 -8.81 1.30 -10.79
CA PHE A 105 -8.03 2.55 -10.86
C PHE A 105 -8.13 3.30 -12.19
N GLN A 106 -8.57 2.63 -13.25
CA GLN A 106 -8.65 3.25 -14.57
C GLN A 106 -9.58 4.48 -14.58
N PRO A 107 -10.79 4.45 -13.98
CA PRO A 107 -11.66 5.63 -13.93
C PRO A 107 -11.01 6.83 -13.23
N ILE A 108 -10.23 6.58 -12.17
CA ILE A 108 -9.50 7.62 -11.43
C ILE A 108 -8.39 8.21 -12.30
N ARG A 109 -7.65 7.36 -13.03
CA ARG A 109 -6.61 7.81 -13.97
C ARG A 109 -7.18 8.67 -15.08
N ASP A 110 -8.29 8.23 -15.68
CA ASP A 110 -8.97 8.94 -16.76
C ASP A 110 -9.46 10.32 -16.27
N TYR A 111 -9.99 10.38 -15.05
CA TYR A 111 -10.37 11.65 -14.41
C TYR A 111 -9.19 12.62 -14.32
N TYR A 112 -8.05 12.18 -13.79
CA TYR A 112 -6.87 13.05 -13.64
C TYR A 112 -6.23 13.44 -14.97
N GLN A 113 -6.23 12.54 -15.97
CA GLN A 113 -5.77 12.87 -17.33
C GLN A 113 -6.66 13.93 -17.99
N GLY A 114 -7.96 13.94 -17.70
CA GLY A 114 -8.88 14.96 -18.20
C GLY A 114 -8.74 16.34 -17.54
N LEU A 115 -7.91 16.48 -16.49
CA LEU A 115 -7.62 17.75 -15.83
C LEU A 115 -6.34 18.44 -16.33
N GLU A 116 -5.55 17.77 -17.18
CA GLU A 116 -4.40 18.31 -17.91
C GLU A 116 -4.83 19.10 -19.15
#